data_AF-A0A7J8T9U8-F1
#
_entry.id   AF-A0A7J8T9U8-F1
#
_cell.length_a   1.000
_cell.length_b   1.000
_cell.length_c   1.000
_cell.angle_alpha   90.00
_cell.angle_beta   90.00
_cell.angle_gamma   90.00
#
_symmetry.space_group_name_H-M   'P 1'
#
loop_
_entity.id
_entity.type
_entity.pdbx_description
1 polymer ?
#
loop_
_entity_poly.entity_id
_entity_poly.type
_entity_poly.pdbx_seq_one_letter_code
_entity_poly.pdbx_strand_id
1 'polypeptide(L)'
;RGTSIGQSIFDSRTSKTYHERIEFPLNCSNSVNLPQTCPENYPSVFQPQESSARTCPDYFRWIHQDLKQWKSSGITEDMIERGKPSADFRLVIVNGKAYVEKYNKPYQTRDVFTIWGILQLLRLYPGKVPDLDLLFYSGDKTMIMKRDYKGLNATSPPPAFHYCGEKAALDIVFPDWTFWGWAEVNIKPWEETLRAIKKGRERIKWEKREPYAYWKGNPYVAKDRVDLLKCNLSDKNDWNVRIYKQVLPELLCFFFVSLMGSAFIN
;
A
#
# COMPACT_ATOMS: atom_id res chain seq x y z
N ARG A 1 16.32 -43.73 23.85
CA ARG A 1 17.21 -42.88 23.01
C ARG A 1 16.34 -42.30 21.90
N GLY A 2 15.84 -41.08 22.10
CA GLY A 2 15.00 -40.36 21.15
C GLY A 2 15.58 -38.96 20.98
N THR A 3 15.84 -38.59 19.73
CA THR A 3 16.55 -37.38 19.28
C THR A 3 15.70 -36.12 19.46
N SER A 4 16.22 -35.10 20.16
CA SER A 4 15.62 -33.76 20.19
C SER A 4 16.16 -32.93 19.03
N ILE A 5 15.31 -32.58 18.07
CA ILE A 5 15.61 -31.58 17.06
C ILE A 5 15.18 -30.23 17.63
N GLY A 6 16.12 -29.57 18.32
CA GLY A 6 15.98 -28.17 18.72
C GLY A 6 16.45 -27.28 17.56
N GLN A 7 15.50 -26.64 16.88
CA GLN A 7 15.77 -25.62 15.87
C GLN A 7 16.30 -24.35 16.54
N SER A 8 17.59 -24.09 16.38
CA SER A 8 18.19 -22.77 16.55
C SER A 8 17.98 -21.96 15.27
N ILE A 9 16.90 -21.18 15.17
CA ILE A 9 16.77 -20.16 14.12
C ILE A 9 16.10 -18.93 14.74
N PHE A 10 16.69 -17.76 14.51
CA PHE A 10 16.37 -16.43 15.05
C PHE A 10 17.11 -15.98 16.33
N ASP A 11 18.43 -16.12 16.35
CA ASP A 11 19.28 -15.07 16.94
C ASP A 11 19.88 -14.21 15.82
N SER A 12 19.08 -13.28 15.30
CA SER A 12 19.60 -12.14 14.57
C SER A 12 19.55 -10.95 15.52
N ARG A 13 20.71 -10.62 16.11
CA ARG A 13 20.95 -9.31 16.74
C ARG A 13 20.84 -8.26 15.63
N THR A 14 19.62 -7.79 15.39
CA THR A 14 19.39 -6.57 14.62
C THR A 14 19.86 -5.42 15.50
N SER A 15 21.00 -4.82 15.15
CA SER A 15 21.38 -3.53 15.68
C SER A 15 20.18 -2.60 15.48
N LYS A 16 19.70 -1.98 16.56
CA LYS A 16 18.68 -0.93 16.48
C LYS A 16 19.30 0.28 15.79
N THR A 17 19.41 0.27 14.47
CA THR A 17 19.54 1.48 13.68
C THR A 17 18.18 2.16 13.78
N TYR A 18 18.06 3.09 14.73
CA TYR A 18 17.06 4.14 14.64
C TYR A 18 17.39 4.90 13.36
N HIS A 19 16.65 4.66 12.28
CA HIS A 19 16.63 5.60 11.18
C HIS A 19 16.06 6.89 11.76
N GLU A 20 16.92 7.88 11.95
CA GLU A 20 16.52 9.21 12.39
C GLU A 20 15.44 9.73 11.43
N ARG A 21 14.33 10.18 11.99
CA ARG A 21 13.14 10.52 11.20
C ARG A 21 13.43 11.79 10.41
N ILE A 22 13.63 11.65 9.10
CA ILE A 22 13.76 12.81 8.21
C ILE A 22 12.34 13.33 7.94
N GLU A 23 11.96 14.38 8.67
CA GLU A 23 10.67 15.05 8.47
C GLU A 23 10.80 16.16 7.42
N PHE A 24 9.81 16.27 6.53
CA PHE A 24 9.67 17.37 5.58
C PHE A 24 8.40 18.16 5.88
N PRO A 25 8.37 18.94 6.98
CA PRO A 25 7.18 19.64 7.42
C PRO A 25 6.78 20.73 6.42
N LEU A 26 5.50 20.75 6.03
CA LEU A 26 4.92 21.82 5.22
C LEU A 26 4.83 23.10 6.04
N ASN A 27 5.69 24.08 5.74
CA ASN A 27 5.59 25.41 6.33
C ASN A 27 4.91 26.38 5.36
N CYS A 28 3.60 26.22 5.15
CA CYS A 28 2.86 27.02 4.18
C CYS A 28 2.25 28.26 4.84
N SER A 29 2.39 29.42 4.20
CA SER A 29 1.78 30.66 4.67
C SER A 29 0.28 30.65 4.37
N ASN A 30 -0.56 30.74 5.40
CA ASN A 30 -2.02 30.87 5.22
C ASN A 30 -2.37 32.32 4.86
N SER A 31 -2.43 32.63 3.57
CA SER A 31 -3.03 33.88 3.09
C SER A 31 -4.49 33.63 2.69
N VAL A 32 -5.42 34.25 3.41
CA VAL A 32 -6.84 34.26 3.05
C VAL A 32 -6.97 34.91 1.66
N ASN A 33 -7.59 34.19 0.71
CA ASN A 33 -7.87 34.58 -0.69
C ASN A 33 -6.77 34.41 -1.75
N LEU A 34 -5.66 33.72 -1.48
CA LEU A 34 -4.70 33.29 -2.51
C LEU A 34 -4.56 31.76 -2.54
N PRO A 35 -4.18 31.16 -3.69
CA PRO A 35 -3.76 29.76 -3.73
C PRO A 35 -2.68 29.52 -2.67
N GLN A 36 -2.89 28.52 -1.81
CA GLN A 36 -1.93 28.18 -0.77
C GLN A 36 -0.60 27.79 -1.43
N THR A 37 0.42 28.62 -1.23
CA THR A 37 1.77 28.36 -1.70
C THR A 37 2.65 28.06 -0.50
N CYS A 38 3.50 27.05 -0.64
CA CYS A 38 4.48 26.68 0.37
C CYS A 38 5.86 27.12 -0.15
N PRO A 39 6.72 27.72 0.68
CA PRO A 39 8.05 28.13 0.28
C PRO A 39 8.86 26.93 -0.25
N GLU A 40 9.61 27.12 -1.33
CA GLU A 40 10.54 26.13 -1.88
C GLU A 40 11.87 26.10 -1.08
N ASN A 41 11.80 26.18 0.26
CA ASN A 41 12.98 26.21 1.13
C ASN A 41 13.52 24.81 1.45
N TYR A 42 13.20 23.81 0.64
CA TYR A 42 13.68 22.45 0.83
C TYR A 42 15.05 22.26 0.17
N PRO A 43 15.90 21.37 0.71
CA PRO A 43 17.18 21.05 0.10
C PRO A 43 17.00 20.63 -1.37
N SER A 44 17.78 21.21 -2.27
CA SER A 44 17.84 20.81 -3.69
C SER A 44 18.76 19.61 -3.94
N VAL A 45 19.51 19.19 -2.92
CA VAL A 45 20.47 18.09 -2.98
C VAL A 45 20.27 17.20 -1.77
N PHE A 46 20.02 15.92 -2.00
CA PHE A 46 20.03 14.91 -0.95
C PHE A 46 21.34 14.13 -0.97
N GLN A 47 22.06 14.22 0.13
CA GLN A 47 23.20 13.37 0.45
C GLN A 47 22.73 12.32 1.47
N PRO A 48 22.34 11.12 1.03
CA PRO A 48 22.04 10.05 1.97
C PRO A 48 23.31 9.69 2.75
N GLN A 49 23.18 9.39 4.03
CA GLN A 49 24.14 8.48 4.66
C GLN A 49 24.06 7.16 3.91
N GLU A 50 25.15 6.77 3.24
CA GLU A 50 25.20 5.49 2.54
C GLU A 50 24.88 4.38 3.52
N SER A 51 23.77 3.67 3.28
CA SER A 51 23.50 2.45 4.02
C SER A 51 24.57 1.43 3.64
N SER A 52 25.13 0.73 4.61
CA SER A 52 26.10 -0.35 4.36
C SER A 52 25.51 -1.56 3.62
N ALA A 53 24.20 -1.55 3.32
CA ALA A 53 23.52 -2.61 2.60
C ALA A 53 23.92 -2.57 1.12
N ARG A 54 24.78 -3.52 0.71
CA ARG A 54 25.24 -3.69 -0.68
C ARG A 54 24.16 -4.22 -1.63
N THR A 55 23.01 -4.64 -1.11
CA THR A 55 21.95 -5.31 -1.88
C THR A 55 20.58 -4.82 -1.46
N CYS A 56 19.73 -4.56 -2.47
CA CYS A 56 18.32 -4.26 -2.24
C CYS A 56 17.61 -5.46 -1.58
N PRO A 57 16.73 -5.24 -0.61
CA PRO A 57 15.90 -6.29 -0.03
C PRO A 57 15.12 -7.11 -1.07
N ASP A 58 14.99 -8.42 -0.82
CA ASP A 58 14.38 -9.39 -1.74
C ASP A 58 12.97 -9.05 -2.23
N TYR A 59 12.18 -8.30 -1.45
CA TYR A 59 10.83 -7.91 -1.86
C TYR A 59 10.83 -6.93 -3.05
N PHE A 60 11.92 -6.22 -3.31
CA PHE A 60 12.04 -5.36 -4.49
C PHE A 60 12.11 -6.16 -5.80
N ARG A 61 12.30 -7.48 -5.75
CA ARG A 61 12.19 -8.35 -6.93
C ARG A 61 10.85 -8.20 -7.66
N TRP A 62 9.78 -7.87 -6.92
CA TRP A 62 8.44 -7.74 -7.48
C TRP A 62 8.33 -6.55 -8.45
N ILE A 63 9.10 -5.48 -8.27
CA ILE A 63 9.17 -4.37 -9.24
C ILE A 63 9.59 -4.89 -10.62
N HIS A 64 10.61 -5.75 -10.66
CA HIS A 64 11.06 -6.37 -11.91
C HIS A 64 10.02 -7.31 -12.52
N GLN A 65 9.24 -7.98 -11.67
CA GLN A 65 8.19 -8.89 -12.11
C GLN A 65 6.99 -8.13 -12.70
N ASP A 66 6.57 -7.04 -12.05
CA ASP A 66 5.44 -6.21 -12.47
C ASP A 66 5.77 -5.46 -13.77
N LEU A 67 6.98 -4.92 -13.88
CA LEU A 67 7.43 -4.20 -15.08
C LEU A 67 7.87 -5.14 -16.23
N LYS A 68 7.92 -6.46 -16.01
CA LYS A 68 8.43 -7.43 -16.98
C LYS A 68 7.72 -7.34 -18.33
N GLN A 69 6.43 -7.03 -18.32
CA GLN A 69 5.59 -6.96 -19.52
C GLN A 69 6.11 -5.95 -20.56
N TRP A 70 6.77 -4.88 -20.10
CA TRP A 70 7.25 -3.79 -20.95
C TRP A 70 8.77 -3.80 -21.15
N LYS A 71 9.48 -4.81 -20.62
CA LYS A 71 10.95 -4.83 -20.60
C LYS A 71 11.58 -4.74 -21.99
N SER A 72 11.01 -5.40 -22.99
CA SER A 72 11.54 -5.42 -24.36
C SER A 72 10.91 -4.40 -25.29
N SER A 73 9.64 -4.05 -25.08
CA SER A 73 8.90 -3.11 -25.93
C SER A 73 9.09 -1.66 -25.51
N GLY A 74 9.45 -1.41 -24.25
CA GLY A 74 9.27 -0.12 -23.61
C GLY A 74 7.79 0.20 -23.36
N ILE A 75 7.58 1.41 -22.85
CA ILE A 75 6.27 2.03 -22.65
C ILE A 75 6.21 3.21 -23.61
N THR A 76 5.20 3.26 -24.48
CA THR A 76 5.02 4.36 -25.44
C THR A 76 3.99 5.36 -24.94
N GLU A 77 4.05 6.59 -25.45
CA GLU A 77 3.05 7.63 -25.18
C GLU A 77 1.63 7.16 -25.54
N ASP A 78 1.49 6.50 -26.69
CA ASP A 78 0.23 5.91 -27.15
C ASP A 78 -0.35 4.91 -26.12
N MET A 79 0.49 4.16 -25.40
CA MET A 79 0.04 3.28 -24.30
C MET A 79 -0.49 4.06 -23.11
N ILE A 80 0.11 5.21 -22.76
CA ILE A 80 -0.38 6.09 -21.72
C ILE A 80 -1.72 6.71 -22.12
N GLU A 81 -1.83 7.21 -23.35
CA GLU A 81 -3.04 7.84 -23.86
C GLU A 81 -4.22 6.87 -23.93
N ARG A 82 -4.00 5.63 -24.39
CA ARG A 82 -5.04 4.57 -24.34
C ARG A 82 -5.38 4.12 -22.91
N GLY A 83 -4.47 4.31 -21.96
CA GLY A 83 -4.64 3.90 -20.57
C GLY A 83 -5.47 4.87 -19.72
N LYS A 84 -5.71 6.11 -20.17
CA LYS A 84 -6.48 7.12 -19.42
C LYS A 84 -7.83 6.63 -18.90
N PRO A 85 -8.66 5.89 -19.68
CA PRO A 85 -9.95 5.39 -19.18
C PRO A 85 -9.84 4.37 -18.03
N SER A 86 -8.65 3.79 -17.85
CA SER A 86 -8.34 2.82 -16.78
C SER A 86 -7.75 3.47 -15.52
N ALA A 87 -7.65 4.81 -15.47
CA ALA A 87 -7.05 5.53 -14.37
C ALA A 87 -8.05 6.51 -13.74
N ASP A 88 -7.86 6.78 -12.45
CA ASP A 88 -8.55 7.86 -11.76
C ASP A 88 -7.82 9.19 -11.93
N PHE A 89 -6.48 9.15 -12.00
CA PHE A 89 -5.64 10.31 -12.26
C PHE A 89 -4.34 9.94 -12.97
N ARG A 90 -3.78 10.90 -13.70
CA ARG A 90 -2.43 10.88 -14.28
C ARG A 90 -1.54 11.80 -13.46
N LEU A 91 -0.32 11.35 -13.19
CA LEU A 91 0.71 12.13 -12.54
C LEU A 91 1.94 12.18 -13.44
N VAL A 92 2.37 13.39 -13.76
CA VAL A 92 3.57 13.64 -14.58
C VAL A 92 4.61 14.34 -13.71
N ILE A 93 5.85 13.87 -13.76
CA ILE A 93 6.99 14.55 -13.14
C ILE A 93 7.85 15.11 -14.26
N VAL A 94 8.11 16.42 -14.21
CA VAL A 94 9.04 17.09 -15.14
C VAL A 94 9.95 18.00 -14.33
N ASN A 95 11.27 17.81 -14.45
CA ASN A 95 12.29 18.58 -13.73
C ASN A 95 12.02 18.66 -12.22
N GLY A 96 11.65 17.52 -11.61
CA GLY A 96 11.36 17.40 -10.18
C GLY A 96 10.05 18.03 -9.72
N LYS A 97 9.20 18.53 -10.64
CA LYS A 97 7.87 19.07 -10.34
C LYS A 97 6.79 18.09 -10.75
N ALA A 98 5.86 17.80 -9.84
CA ALA A 98 4.71 16.93 -10.10
C ALA A 98 3.50 17.73 -10.59
N TYR A 99 2.87 17.24 -11.65
CA TYR A 99 1.63 17.73 -12.24
C TYR A 99 0.59 16.62 -12.20
N VAL A 100 -0.65 16.95 -11.85
CA VAL A 100 -1.71 15.97 -11.69
C VAL A 100 -2.92 16.37 -12.52
N GLU A 101 -3.40 15.45 -13.34
CA GLU A 101 -4.65 15.55 -14.07
C GLU A 101 -5.60 14.47 -13.53
N LYS A 102 -6.79 14.86 -13.09
CA LYS A 102 -7.79 13.91 -12.56
C LYS A 102 -8.82 13.59 -13.64
N TYR A 103 -9.10 12.30 -13.84
CA TYR A 103 -10.06 11.80 -14.81
C TYR A 103 -11.38 11.41 -14.17
N ASN A 104 -11.31 10.66 -13.08
CA ASN A 104 -12.47 10.23 -12.32
C ASN A 104 -12.35 10.71 -10.89
N LYS A 105 -13.48 10.82 -10.18
CA LYS A 105 -13.46 11.13 -8.75
C LYS A 105 -12.93 9.92 -7.98
N PRO A 106 -11.75 10.00 -7.37
CA PRO A 106 -11.20 8.89 -6.59
C PRO A 106 -12.10 8.61 -5.40
N TYR A 107 -12.07 7.36 -4.93
CA TYR A 107 -12.82 7.01 -3.73
C TYR A 107 -12.21 7.75 -2.54
N GLN A 108 -12.97 8.63 -1.90
CA GLN A 108 -12.50 9.45 -0.76
C GLN A 108 -11.19 10.20 -1.11
N THR A 109 -10.23 10.32 -0.18
CA THR A 109 -8.96 11.02 -0.39
C THR A 109 -7.77 10.09 -0.71
N ARG A 110 -8.04 8.91 -1.26
CA ARG A 110 -7.00 7.91 -1.60
C ARG A 110 -5.92 8.46 -2.55
N ASP A 111 -6.34 9.26 -3.53
CA ASP A 111 -5.45 9.97 -4.45
C ASP A 111 -4.57 10.99 -3.74
N VAL A 112 -5.13 11.76 -2.80
CA VAL A 112 -4.41 12.80 -2.04
C VAL A 112 -3.23 12.20 -1.29
N PHE A 113 -3.42 11.08 -0.61
CA PHE A 113 -2.35 10.39 0.11
C PHE A 113 -1.31 9.77 -0.83
N THR A 114 -1.73 9.25 -1.98
CA THR A 114 -0.81 8.73 -3.00
C THR A 114 0.08 9.85 -3.56
N ILE A 115 -0.53 10.99 -3.91
CA ILE A 115 0.18 12.20 -4.36
C ILE A 115 1.11 12.70 -3.25
N TRP A 116 0.66 12.70 -2.00
CA TRP A 116 1.48 13.08 -0.84
C TRP A 116 2.72 12.21 -0.68
N GLY A 117 2.61 10.90 -0.90
CA GLY A 117 3.74 9.99 -0.91
C GLY A 117 4.78 10.31 -1.99
N ILE A 118 4.31 10.65 -3.20
CA ILE A 118 5.18 11.05 -4.31
C ILE A 118 5.85 12.40 -4.03
N LEU A 119 5.14 13.36 -3.45
CA LEU A 119 5.73 14.63 -3.04
C LEU A 119 6.82 14.45 -1.98
N GLN A 120 6.65 13.50 -1.05
CA GLN A 120 7.72 13.14 -0.11
C GLN A 120 8.90 12.49 -0.81
N LEU A 121 8.68 11.61 -1.79
CA LEU A 121 9.76 11.03 -2.59
C LEU A 121 10.59 12.11 -3.30
N LEU A 122 9.93 13.09 -3.91
CA LEU A 122 10.60 14.20 -4.59
C LEU A 122 11.42 15.07 -3.63
N ARG A 123 10.96 15.27 -2.39
CA ARG A 123 11.68 16.00 -1.34
C ARG A 123 12.84 15.22 -0.72
N LEU A 124 12.66 13.90 -0.56
CA LEU A 124 13.70 13.00 -0.07
C LEU A 124 14.81 12.83 -1.09
N TYR A 125 14.51 12.87 -2.39
CA TYR A 125 15.46 12.59 -3.46
C TYR A 125 15.44 13.66 -4.57
N PRO A 126 15.66 14.94 -4.23
CA PRO A 126 15.67 16.05 -5.19
C PRO A 126 16.72 15.80 -6.27
N GLY A 127 16.31 15.99 -7.52
CA GLY A 127 17.15 15.78 -8.71
C GLY A 127 17.47 14.31 -9.05
N LYS A 128 17.01 13.33 -8.26
CA LYS A 128 17.25 11.90 -8.52
C LYS A 128 16.04 11.17 -9.10
N VAL A 129 14.84 11.71 -8.91
CA VAL A 129 13.63 11.16 -9.53
C VAL A 129 13.59 11.65 -10.98
N PRO A 130 13.57 10.74 -11.98
CA PRO A 130 13.53 11.13 -13.37
C PRO A 130 12.18 11.73 -13.76
N ASP A 131 12.13 12.28 -14.96
CA ASP A 131 10.84 12.65 -15.58
C ASP A 131 10.02 11.38 -15.84
N LEU A 132 8.75 11.41 -15.46
CA LEU A 132 7.87 10.24 -15.43
C LEU A 132 6.46 10.62 -15.84
N ASP A 133 5.74 9.65 -16.42
CA ASP A 133 4.34 9.78 -16.82
C ASP A 133 3.57 8.54 -16.35
N LEU A 134 2.75 8.73 -15.33
CA LEU A 134 2.21 7.63 -14.50
C LEU A 134 0.69 7.70 -14.46
N LEU A 135 0.03 6.57 -14.72
CA LEU A 135 -1.40 6.41 -14.55
C LEU A 135 -1.69 5.71 -13.22
N PHE A 136 -2.63 6.22 -12.43
CA PHE A 136 -3.01 5.64 -11.16
C PHE A 136 -4.49 5.26 -11.11
N TYR A 137 -4.75 4.04 -10.65
CA TYR A 137 -6.08 3.55 -10.32
C TYR A 137 -6.21 3.37 -8.80
N SER A 138 -7.31 3.84 -8.22
CA SER A 138 -7.53 3.89 -6.77
C SER A 138 -8.70 3.03 -6.28
N GLY A 139 -9.38 2.32 -7.17
CA GLY A 139 -10.47 1.39 -6.84
C GLY A 139 -9.99 0.07 -6.25
N ASP A 140 -10.86 -0.79 -5.72
CA ASP A 140 -10.39 -1.99 -4.99
C ASP A 140 -10.07 -3.20 -5.86
N LYS A 141 -10.65 -3.27 -7.07
CA LYS A 141 -10.45 -4.38 -8.01
C LYS A 141 -9.33 -4.03 -8.97
N THR A 142 -8.54 -5.02 -9.39
CA THR A 142 -7.51 -4.76 -10.41
C THR A 142 -8.16 -4.30 -11.72
N MET A 143 -7.43 -3.52 -12.50
CA MET A 143 -7.99 -2.84 -13.67
C MET A 143 -7.46 -3.40 -15.00
N ILE A 144 -6.17 -3.75 -15.08
CA ILE A 144 -5.53 -4.16 -16.33
C ILE A 144 -5.46 -5.70 -16.41
N MET A 145 -6.48 -6.33 -16.98
CA MET A 145 -6.59 -7.79 -17.01
C MET A 145 -5.77 -8.41 -18.14
N LYS A 146 -4.97 -9.46 -17.83
CA LYS A 146 -4.17 -10.19 -18.84
C LYS A 146 -4.99 -10.74 -20.00
N ARG A 147 -6.25 -11.09 -19.76
CA ARG A 147 -7.12 -11.68 -20.78
C ARG A 147 -7.45 -10.70 -21.91
N ASP A 148 -7.46 -9.40 -21.61
CA ASP A 148 -7.85 -8.35 -22.56
C ASP A 148 -6.71 -8.00 -23.53
N TYR A 149 -5.49 -8.44 -23.23
CA TYR A 149 -4.27 -8.19 -24.01
C TYR A 149 -3.67 -9.49 -24.58
N LYS A 150 -4.51 -10.49 -24.82
CA LYS A 150 -4.15 -11.75 -25.48
C LYS A 150 -4.81 -11.85 -26.85
N GLY A 151 -4.04 -12.20 -27.88
CA GLY A 151 -4.56 -12.48 -29.22
C GLY A 151 -3.71 -11.87 -30.34
N LEU A 152 -4.02 -12.25 -31.58
CA LEU A 152 -3.28 -11.83 -32.78
C LEU A 152 -3.30 -10.31 -33.01
N ASN A 153 -4.36 -9.62 -32.56
CA ASN A 153 -4.55 -8.18 -32.70
C ASN A 153 -4.55 -7.44 -31.35
N ALA A 154 -4.05 -8.09 -30.28
CA ALA A 154 -4.01 -7.46 -28.97
C ALA A 154 -2.99 -6.31 -28.94
N THR A 155 -3.41 -5.16 -28.45
CA THR A 155 -2.49 -4.04 -28.20
C THR A 155 -1.65 -4.33 -26.94
N SER A 156 -0.53 -3.60 -26.79
CA SER A 156 0.23 -3.68 -25.55
C SER A 156 -0.55 -3.01 -24.40
N PRO A 157 -0.52 -3.60 -23.19
CA PRO A 157 -1.28 -3.12 -22.03
C PRO A 157 -0.74 -1.78 -21.52
N PRO A 158 -1.60 -0.85 -21.08
CA PRO A 158 -1.15 0.40 -20.46
C PRO A 158 -0.52 0.12 -19.09
N PRO A 159 0.53 0.85 -18.70
CA PRO A 159 1.15 0.72 -17.38
C PRO A 159 0.36 1.51 -16.33
N ALA A 160 -0.61 0.86 -15.69
CA ALA A 160 -1.39 1.46 -14.60
C ALA A 160 -0.85 1.04 -13.24
N PHE A 161 -0.62 2.00 -12.35
CA PHE A 161 -0.23 1.78 -10.97
C PHE A 161 -1.46 1.58 -10.10
N HIS A 162 -1.41 0.56 -9.25
CA HIS A 162 -2.51 0.17 -8.39
C HIS A 162 -1.97 -0.43 -7.08
N TYR A 163 -2.73 -0.35 -6.00
CA TYR A 163 -2.32 -0.93 -4.72
C TYR A 163 -2.68 -2.41 -4.60
N CYS A 164 -3.72 -2.88 -5.29
CA CYS A 164 -4.02 -4.30 -5.38
C CYS A 164 -3.28 -4.91 -6.58
N GLY A 165 -2.94 -6.19 -6.45
CA GLY A 165 -2.43 -6.99 -7.54
C GLY A 165 -3.01 -8.38 -7.48
N GLU A 166 -3.20 -9.00 -8.64
CA GLU A 166 -3.61 -10.39 -8.73
C GLU A 166 -2.94 -11.10 -9.91
N LYS A 167 -2.87 -12.43 -9.87
CA LYS A 167 -2.20 -13.22 -10.91
C LYS A 167 -2.82 -12.99 -12.30
N ALA A 168 -4.10 -12.68 -12.38
CA ALA A 168 -4.82 -12.43 -13.62
C ALA A 168 -4.63 -11.01 -14.18
N ALA A 169 -4.01 -10.10 -13.42
CA ALA A 169 -3.85 -8.70 -13.77
C ALA A 169 -2.38 -8.33 -14.10
N LEU A 170 -2.23 -7.15 -14.68
CA LEU A 170 -0.96 -6.52 -15.11
C LEU A 170 -0.75 -5.16 -14.46
N ASP A 171 -1.61 -4.76 -13.53
CA ASP A 171 -1.43 -3.57 -12.72
C ASP A 171 -0.06 -3.61 -12.01
N ILE A 172 0.61 -2.47 -11.96
CA ILE A 172 1.92 -2.31 -11.32
C ILE A 172 1.67 -1.98 -9.85
N VAL A 173 2.15 -2.84 -8.94
CA VAL A 173 1.86 -2.66 -7.52
C VAL A 173 2.57 -1.42 -6.99
N PHE A 174 1.81 -0.52 -6.36
CA PHE A 174 2.30 0.67 -5.68
C PHE A 174 1.91 0.65 -4.19
N PRO A 175 2.73 1.20 -3.28
CA PRO A 175 2.36 1.31 -1.87
C PRO A 175 1.00 1.98 -1.68
N ASP A 176 0.16 1.37 -0.85
CA ASP A 176 -1.20 1.86 -0.62
C ASP A 176 -1.21 3.17 0.18
N TRP A 177 -2.27 3.97 0.03
CA TRP A 177 -2.38 5.27 0.72
C TRP A 177 -2.32 5.15 2.25
N THR A 178 -2.72 4.02 2.83
CA THR A 178 -2.78 3.85 4.29
C THR A 178 -1.41 3.85 4.95
N PHE A 179 -0.31 3.74 4.20
CA PHE A 179 1.03 4.04 4.72
C PHE A 179 1.11 5.45 5.32
N TRP A 180 0.43 6.42 4.71
CA TRP A 180 0.32 7.80 5.18
C TRP A 180 -0.93 8.06 6.04
N GLY A 181 -1.78 7.05 6.20
CA GLY A 181 -3.03 7.12 6.93
C GLY A 181 -4.25 7.23 6.00
N TRP A 182 -5.44 7.24 6.61
CA TRP A 182 -6.72 7.38 5.92
C TRP A 182 -7.74 7.96 6.91
N ALA A 183 -7.96 9.26 6.81
CA ALA A 183 -8.66 10.03 7.85
C ALA A 183 -10.13 9.63 7.97
N GLU A 184 -10.78 9.36 6.85
CA GLU A 184 -12.21 9.03 6.73
C GLU A 184 -12.60 7.76 7.48
N VAL A 185 -11.63 6.88 7.71
CA VAL A 185 -11.79 5.60 8.43
C VAL A 185 -10.90 5.51 9.68
N ASN A 186 -10.36 6.64 10.13
CA ASN A 186 -9.52 6.76 11.32
C ASN A 186 -8.31 5.82 11.32
N ILE A 187 -7.66 5.65 10.16
CA ILE A 187 -6.40 4.92 10.04
C ILE A 187 -5.26 5.89 10.26
N LYS A 188 -4.44 5.58 11.26
CA LYS A 188 -3.21 6.31 11.51
C LYS A 188 -2.10 5.91 10.53
N PRO A 189 -1.15 6.81 10.24
CA PRO A 189 0.03 6.47 9.46
C PRO A 189 0.72 5.20 9.97
N TRP A 190 1.36 4.46 9.06
CA TRP A 190 1.89 3.13 9.36
C TRP A 190 2.86 3.10 10.55
N GLU A 191 3.71 4.10 10.72
CA GLU A 191 4.65 4.18 11.84
C GLU A 191 3.93 4.26 13.20
N GLU A 192 2.86 5.06 13.30
CA GLU A 192 2.05 5.17 14.51
C GLU A 192 1.28 3.87 14.78
N THR A 193 0.70 3.29 13.74
CA THR A 193 0.00 2.01 13.79
C THR A 193 0.96 0.90 14.26
N LEU A 194 2.18 0.84 13.72
CA LEU A 194 3.21 -0.12 14.10
C LEU A 194 3.65 0.05 15.55
N ARG A 195 3.84 1.30 16.03
CA ARG A 195 4.13 1.58 17.45
C ARG A 195 3.00 1.12 18.35
N ALA A 196 1.74 1.39 17.98
CA ALA A 196 0.58 0.93 18.73
C ALA A 196 0.47 -0.60 18.77
N ILE A 197 0.74 -1.29 17.65
CA ILE A 197 0.77 -2.76 17.58
C ILE A 197 1.87 -3.33 18.48
N LYS A 198 3.09 -2.76 18.47
CA LYS A 198 4.20 -3.19 19.35
C LYS A 198 3.83 -3.02 20.83
N LYS A 199 3.28 -1.85 21.21
CA LYS A 199 2.79 -1.62 22.58
C LYS A 199 1.66 -2.59 22.97
N GLY A 200 0.75 -2.88 22.05
CA GLY A 200 -0.32 -3.86 22.24
C GLY A 200 0.22 -5.27 22.48
N ARG A 201 1.23 -5.68 21.70
CA ARG A 201 1.92 -6.97 21.86
C ARG A 201 2.56 -7.13 23.24
N GLU A 202 3.17 -6.07 23.77
CA GLU A 202 3.85 -6.09 25.08
C GLU A 202 2.89 -6.20 26.27
N ARG A 203 1.62 -5.77 26.11
CA ARG A 203 0.61 -5.81 27.20
C ARG A 203 0.21 -7.23 27.60
N ILE A 204 0.08 -8.14 26.63
CA ILE A 204 -0.41 -9.50 26.87
C ILE A 204 0.52 -10.50 26.17
N LYS A 205 1.26 -11.26 26.99
CA LYS A 205 2.10 -12.38 26.53
C LYS A 205 1.25 -13.43 25.82
N TRP A 206 1.85 -14.16 24.89
CA TRP A 206 1.16 -15.14 24.05
C TRP A 206 0.36 -16.15 24.87
N GLU A 207 0.96 -16.70 25.92
CA GLU A 207 0.37 -17.74 26.79
C GLU A 207 -0.83 -17.24 27.62
N LYS A 208 -0.98 -15.91 27.71
CA LYS A 208 -2.08 -15.25 28.43
C LYS A 208 -3.18 -14.72 27.51
N ARG A 209 -3.07 -14.92 26.20
CA ARG A 209 -4.12 -14.49 25.25
C ARG A 209 -5.30 -15.43 25.35
N GLU A 210 -6.50 -14.88 25.22
CA GLU A 210 -7.71 -15.71 25.14
C GLU A 210 -7.64 -16.59 23.88
N PRO A 211 -7.99 -17.89 23.98
CA PRO A 211 -7.89 -18.83 22.87
C PRO A 211 -9.07 -18.71 21.88
N TYR A 212 -9.49 -17.47 21.62
CA TYR A 212 -10.60 -17.17 20.72
C TYR A 212 -10.09 -16.64 19.39
N ALA A 213 -10.58 -17.20 18.29
CA ALA A 213 -10.45 -16.55 17.00
C ALA A 213 -11.28 -15.25 17.02
N TYR A 214 -10.68 -14.13 16.62
CA TYR A 214 -11.32 -12.83 16.65
C TYR A 214 -11.38 -12.24 15.24
N TRP A 215 -12.56 -11.78 14.83
CA TRP A 215 -12.74 -11.00 13.61
C TRP A 215 -13.70 -9.84 13.84
N LYS A 216 -13.35 -8.67 13.31
CA LYS A 216 -14.23 -7.51 13.29
C LYS A 216 -14.08 -6.78 11.96
N GLY A 217 -15.18 -6.56 11.23
CA GLY A 217 -15.12 -5.88 9.95
C GLY A 217 -16.45 -5.80 9.20
N ASN A 218 -16.40 -5.20 8.01
CA ASN A 218 -17.55 -5.14 7.09
C ASN A 218 -17.68 -6.50 6.37
N PRO A 219 -18.77 -7.25 6.57
CA PRO A 219 -18.95 -8.55 5.93
C PRO A 219 -19.40 -8.44 4.47
N TYR A 220 -19.96 -7.31 4.06
CA TYR A 220 -20.64 -7.16 2.76
C TYR A 220 -19.69 -6.91 1.57
N VAL A 221 -18.38 -6.91 1.82
CA VAL A 221 -17.36 -6.64 0.79
C VAL A 221 -16.87 -7.90 0.07
N ALA A 222 -17.14 -9.09 0.62
CA ALA A 222 -16.76 -10.37 0.02
C ALA A 222 -17.70 -11.47 0.52
N LYS A 223 -18.06 -12.41 -0.37
CA LYS A 223 -18.95 -13.54 -0.05
C LYS A 223 -18.39 -14.37 1.12
N ASP A 224 -17.09 -14.63 1.12
CA ASP A 224 -16.43 -15.43 2.16
C ASP A 224 -16.54 -14.78 3.55
N ARG A 225 -16.61 -13.44 3.63
CA ARG A 225 -16.84 -12.74 4.91
C ARG A 225 -18.28 -12.85 5.38
N VAL A 226 -19.25 -12.95 4.47
CA VAL A 226 -20.64 -13.27 4.81
C VAL A 226 -20.72 -14.71 5.33
N ASP A 227 -20.01 -15.63 4.69
CA ASP A 227 -19.95 -17.03 5.14
C ASP A 227 -19.29 -17.15 6.52
N LEU A 228 -18.25 -16.35 6.83
CA LEU A 228 -17.67 -16.29 8.17
C LEU A 228 -18.69 -15.95 9.26
N LEU A 229 -19.71 -15.11 8.96
CA LEU A 229 -20.75 -14.77 9.94
C LEU A 229 -21.60 -15.98 10.37
N LYS A 230 -21.66 -17.03 9.55
CA LYS A 230 -22.39 -18.27 9.89
C LYS A 230 -21.76 -19.01 11.07
N CYS A 231 -20.50 -18.71 11.40
CA CYS A 231 -19.82 -19.24 12.58
C CYS A 231 -20.31 -18.60 13.89
N ASN A 232 -21.09 -17.52 13.85
CA ASN A 232 -21.73 -16.94 15.03
C ASN A 232 -23.05 -17.70 15.33
N LEU A 233 -22.93 -18.96 15.75
CA LEU A 233 -24.08 -19.81 16.08
C LEU A 233 -24.69 -19.44 17.44
N SER A 234 -25.89 -19.97 17.70
CA SER A 234 -26.70 -19.71 18.91
C SER A 234 -25.93 -19.87 20.22
N ASP A 235 -26.43 -19.23 21.29
CA ASP A 235 -25.94 -19.30 22.68
C ASP A 235 -25.69 -20.71 23.25
N LYS A 236 -26.16 -21.76 22.56
CA LYS A 236 -25.99 -23.16 22.94
C LYS A 236 -24.64 -23.78 22.52
N ASN A 237 -23.96 -23.24 21.50
CA ASN A 237 -22.72 -23.80 20.96
C ASN A 237 -21.63 -22.71 20.83
N ASP A 238 -20.54 -22.82 21.58
CA ASP A 238 -19.38 -21.92 21.45
C ASP A 238 -18.28 -22.57 20.60
N TRP A 239 -17.96 -21.96 19.45
CA TRP A 239 -16.90 -22.42 18.54
C TRP A 239 -15.53 -21.82 18.86
N ASN A 240 -15.40 -21.14 20.01
CA ASN A 240 -14.25 -20.33 20.35
C ASN A 240 -13.95 -19.24 19.29
N VAL A 241 -15.00 -18.67 18.70
CA VAL A 241 -14.89 -17.61 17.70
C VAL A 241 -15.70 -16.40 18.15
N ARG A 242 -15.15 -15.19 17.95
CA ARG A 242 -15.75 -13.91 18.28
C ARG A 242 -15.78 -13.05 17.02
N ILE A 243 -16.95 -12.93 16.42
CA ILE A 243 -17.17 -12.25 15.13
C ILE A 243 -18.07 -11.04 15.35
N TYR A 244 -17.56 -9.85 15.03
CA TYR A 244 -18.28 -8.59 15.18
C TYR A 244 -18.45 -7.89 13.84
N LYS A 245 -19.67 -7.50 13.50
CA LYS A 245 -19.93 -6.66 12.33
C LYS A 245 -19.48 -5.23 12.64
N GLN A 246 -18.66 -4.67 11.76
CA GLN A 246 -18.29 -3.26 11.76
C GLN A 246 -18.63 -2.70 10.39
N VAL A 247 -19.82 -2.10 10.29
CA VAL A 247 -20.27 -1.34 9.13
C VAL A 247 -20.07 0.12 9.49
N LEU A 248 -19.08 0.77 8.87
CA LEU A 248 -19.02 2.24 8.93
C LEU A 248 -20.14 2.79 8.05
N PRO A 249 -20.85 3.86 8.47
CA PRO A 249 -21.90 4.45 7.64
C PRO A 249 -21.28 4.93 6.33
N GLU A 250 -21.97 4.63 5.22
CA GLU A 250 -21.60 4.88 3.82
C GLU A 250 -20.47 4.02 3.24
N LEU A 251 -20.86 2.91 2.59
CA LEU A 251 -20.19 2.28 1.44
C LEU A 251 -18.66 2.07 1.55
N LEU A 252 -18.16 1.78 2.76
CA LEU A 252 -16.72 1.64 2.99
C LEU A 252 -16.26 0.18 2.94
N CYS A 253 -15.51 -0.07 1.88
CA CYS A 253 -14.74 -1.28 1.66
C CYS A 253 -13.43 -1.26 2.47
N PHE A 254 -13.18 -2.41 3.09
CA PHE A 254 -11.92 -2.97 3.60
C PHE A 254 -11.21 -2.46 4.86
N PHE A 255 -10.80 -3.48 5.62
CA PHE A 255 -9.52 -3.60 6.31
C PHE A 255 -9.03 -5.06 6.31
N PHE A 256 -7.70 -5.20 6.35
CA PHE A 256 -6.80 -6.34 6.60
C PHE A 256 -6.95 -7.63 5.78
N VAL A 257 -6.16 -7.75 4.71
CA VAL A 257 -5.50 -9.02 4.32
C VAL A 257 -4.09 -8.69 3.82
N SER A 258 -3.07 -8.79 4.69
CA SER A 258 -1.71 -9.17 4.27
C SER A 258 -0.72 -9.52 5.42
N LEU A 259 -1.17 -9.72 6.66
CA LEU A 259 -0.24 -10.04 7.77
C LEU A 259 -0.59 -11.29 8.59
N MET A 260 -1.59 -12.08 8.19
CA MET A 260 -1.90 -13.37 8.85
C MET A 260 -1.76 -14.58 7.92
N GLY A 261 -0.87 -14.52 6.93
CA GLY A 261 -0.65 -15.60 5.96
C GLY A 261 0.38 -16.66 6.36
N SER A 262 0.85 -16.73 7.60
CA SER A 262 1.90 -17.73 7.96
C SER A 262 1.89 -18.23 9.41
N ALA A 263 0.78 -18.10 10.16
CA ALA A 263 0.73 -18.58 11.56
C ALA A 263 -0.21 -19.77 11.81
N PHE A 264 -0.81 -20.35 10.76
CA PHE A 264 -1.67 -21.53 10.89
C PHE A 264 -1.34 -22.59 9.84
N ILE A 265 -0.14 -23.18 9.95
CA ILE A 265 0.09 -24.58 9.59
C ILE A 265 1.11 -25.12 10.59
N ASN A 266 0.61 -25.86 11.58
CA ASN A 266 1.20 -27.07 12.15
C ASN A 266 0.10 -27.81 12.88
#